data_AF-A0A7C5YUJ8-F1
#
_entry.id   AF-A0A7C5YUJ8-F1
#
_cell.length_a   1.000
_cell.length_b   1.000
_cell.length_c   1.000
_cell.angle_alpha   90.00
_cell.angle_beta   90.00
_cell.angle_gamma   90.00
#
_symmetry.space_group_name_H-M   'P 1'
#
loop_
_entity.id
_entity.type
_entity.pdbx_description
1 polymer ?
#
loop_
_entity_poly.entity_id
_entity_poly.type
_entity_poly.pdbx_seq_one_letter_code
_entity_poly.pdbx_strand_id
1 'polypeptide(L)' 'MRRKKEDKKIKKITENTKIGDLLKESKFEKILTKYRFPCLTCPFAKYELENLTLREVCKIYGISIDDMLKDLNKAAS' A
#
# COMPACT_ATOMS: atom_id res chain seq x y z
N MET A 1 16.49 7.76 15.70
CA MET A 1 16.57 7.11 14.37
C MET A 1 15.85 7.96 13.34
N ARG A 2 16.59 8.62 12.44
CA ARG A 2 16.04 9.40 11.32
C ARG A 2 15.66 8.43 10.19
N ARG A 3 14.38 8.13 9.97
CA ARG A 3 13.96 7.54 8.69
C ARG A 3 13.74 8.69 7.71
N LYS A 4 14.64 8.81 6.73
CA LYS A 4 14.60 9.76 5.63
C LYS A 4 13.24 9.66 4.94
N LYS A 5 12.44 10.73 4.97
CA LYS A 5 11.22 10.85 4.17
C LYS A 5 11.65 11.24 2.77
N GLU A 6 11.63 10.26 1.87
CA GLU A 6 11.78 10.50 0.44
C GLU A 6 10.36 10.54 -0.14
N ASP A 7 9.90 11.76 -0.42
CA ASP A 7 8.66 12.09 -1.12
C ASP A 7 8.79 11.67 -2.58
N LYS A 8 8.68 10.37 -2.83
CA LYS A 8 8.71 9.83 -4.19
C LYS A 8 7.29 9.86 -4.74
N LYS A 9 7.00 10.87 -5.55
CA LYS A 9 5.72 11.02 -6.28
C LYS A 9 5.54 9.80 -7.20
N ILE A 10 4.70 8.85 -6.79
CA ILE A 10 4.44 7.61 -7.53
C ILE A 10 3.54 7.97 -8.73
N LYS A 11 4.13 8.15 -9.92
CA LYS A 11 3.37 8.43 -11.15
C LYS A 11 2.55 7.23 -11.64
N LYS A 12 2.93 6.00 -11.28
CA LYS A 12 2.25 4.78 -11.70
C LYS A 12 2.39 3.71 -10.63
N ILE A 13 1.26 3.21 -10.15
CA ILE A 13 1.23 2.19 -9.11
C ILE A 13 1.19 0.83 -9.81
N THR A 14 2.11 -0.05 -9.41
CA THR A 14 2.29 -1.39 -9.98
C THR A 14 2.34 -2.44 -8.87
N GLU A 15 2.22 -3.72 -9.20
CA GLU A 15 2.25 -4.82 -8.24
C GLU A 15 3.53 -4.88 -7.38
N ASN A 16 4.64 -4.33 -7.90
CA ASN A 16 5.93 -4.25 -7.22
C ASN A 16 6.06 -3.02 -6.31
N THR A 17 5.03 -2.18 -6.25
CA THR A 17 5.03 -0.99 -5.39
C THR A 17 4.91 -1.43 -3.94
N LYS A 18 5.77 -0.89 -3.08
CA LYS A 18 5.72 -1.15 -1.64
C LYS A 18 4.52 -0.47 -1.01
N ILE A 19 3.84 -1.18 -0.09
CA ILE A 19 2.74 -0.60 0.68
C ILE A 19 3.24 0.60 1.50
N GLY A 20 4.48 0.55 2.00
CA GLY A 20 5.09 1.66 2.74
C GLY A 20 5.14 2.98 1.96
N ASP A 21 5.33 2.93 0.64
CA ASP A 21 5.28 4.13 -0.21
C ASP A 21 3.85 4.62 -0.44
N LEU A 22 2.86 3.73 -0.48
CA LEU A 22 1.45 4.09 -0.57
C LEU A 22 0.92 4.70 0.74
N LEU A 23 1.35 4.16 1.88
CA LEU A 23 0.98 4.66 3.21
C LEU A 23 1.52 6.06 3.51
N LYS A 24 2.45 6.59 2.70
CA LYS A 24 2.87 8.00 2.79
C LYS A 24 1.77 8.97 2.35
N GLU A 25 0.85 8.51 1.50
CA GLU A 25 -0.23 9.31 0.93
C GLU A 25 -1.58 8.87 1.54
N SER A 26 -2.23 9.74 2.31
CA SER A 26 -3.51 9.41 2.98
C SER A 26 -4.63 8.97 2.04
N LYS A 27 -4.58 9.35 0.76
CA LYS A 27 -5.54 8.88 -0.26
C LYS A 27 -5.43 7.37 -0.51
N PHE A 28 -4.23 6.82 -0.56
CA PHE A 28 -4.03 5.39 -0.79
C PHE A 28 -4.27 4.59 0.49
N GLU A 29 -3.97 5.14 1.67
CA GLU A 29 -4.30 4.53 2.95
C GLU A 29 -5.81 4.24 3.10
N LYS A 30 -6.67 5.17 2.66
CA LYS A 30 -8.13 4.96 2.66
C LYS A 30 -8.56 3.81 1.75
N ILE A 31 -7.93 3.67 0.59
CA ILE A 31 -8.19 2.58 -0.36
C ILE A 31 -7.75 1.25 0.23
N LEU A 32 -6.53 1.19 0.78
CA LEU A 32 -6.00 0.02 1.48
C LEU A 32 -6.95 -0.44 2.59
N THR A 33 -7.49 0.49 3.38
CA THR A 33 -8.43 0.17 4.46
C THR A 33 -9.73 -0.46 3.92
N LYS A 34 -10.18 -0.08 2.71
CA LYS A 34 -11.37 -0.65 2.06
C LYS A 34 -11.20 -2.13 1.68
N TYR A 35 -9.98 -2.56 1.38
CA TYR A 35 -9.66 -3.94 1.01
C TYR A 35 -9.52 -4.90 2.22
N ARG A 36 -10.02 -4.50 3.41
CA ARG A 36 -10.05 -5.32 4.64
C ARG A 36 -8.69 -5.85 5.07
N PHE A 37 -7.63 -5.05 4.93
CA PHE A 37 -6.37 -5.36 5.58
C PHE A 37 -6.57 -5.48 7.09
N PRO A 38 -6.31 -6.64 7.71
CA PRO A 38 -6.39 -6.75 9.14
C PRO A 38 -5.32 -5.84 9.74
N CYS A 39 -5.79 -4.92 10.59
CA CYS A 39 -4.95 -4.14 11.49
C CYS A 39 -3.84 -3.29 10.82
N LEU A 40 -4.15 -2.53 9.76
CA LEU A 40 -3.26 -1.43 9.29
C LEU A 40 -2.88 -0.42 10.39
N THR A 41 -3.70 -0.36 11.45
CA THR A 41 -3.49 0.44 12.66
C THR A 41 -2.60 -0.25 13.70
N CYS A 42 -2.32 -1.54 13.58
CA CYS A 42 -1.41 -2.24 14.50
C CYS A 42 0.05 -1.94 14.12
N PRO A 43 0.89 -1.50 15.06
CA PRO A 43 2.27 -1.11 14.77
C PRO A 43 3.10 -2.27 14.20
N PHE A 44 2.81 -3.51 14.59
CA PHE A 44 3.51 -4.69 14.10
C PHE A 44 3.16 -4.99 12.64
N ALA A 45 1.86 -5.06 12.32
CA ALA A 45 1.38 -5.29 10.96
C ALA A 45 1.82 -4.16 10.01
N LYS A 46 1.81 -2.90 10.46
CA LYS A 46 2.29 -1.77 9.66
C LYS A 46 3.78 -1.89 9.33
N TYR A 47 4.59 -2.38 10.25
CA TYR A 47 6.04 -2.60 10.05
C TYR A 47 6.34 -3.75 9.08
N GLU A 48 5.56 -4.83 9.11
CA GLU A 48 5.67 -5.89 8.12
C GLU A 48 5.19 -5.40 6.75
N LEU A 49 4.01 -4.79 6.69
CA LEU A 49 3.41 -4.29 5.45
C LEU A 49 4.26 -3.21 4.78
N GLU A 50 4.91 -2.30 5.53
CA GLU A 50 5.74 -1.23 4.91
C GLU A 50 6.86 -1.80 4.02
N ASN A 51 7.32 -3.02 4.32
CA ASN A 51 8.38 -3.70 3.58
C ASN A 51 7.88 -4.58 2.43
N LEU A 52 6.61 -4.97 2.45
CA LEU A 52 6.00 -5.85 1.47
C LEU A 52 5.49 -5.09 0.23
N THR A 53 5.47 -5.81 -0.89
CA THR A 53 4.91 -5.32 -2.16
C THR A 53 3.40 -5.56 -2.23
N LEU A 54 2.67 -4.73 -3.00
CA LEU A 54 1.24 -4.93 -3.25
C LEU A 54 0.90 -6.36 -3.65
N ARG A 55 1.71 -6.98 -4.51
CA ARG A 55 1.51 -8.36 -4.97
C ARG A 55 1.55 -9.38 -3.83
N GLU A 56 2.59 -9.30 -3.00
CA GLU A 56 2.77 -10.24 -1.88
C GLU A 56 1.64 -10.12 -0.89
N VAL A 57 1.32 -8.88 -0.56
CA VAL A 57 0.25 -8.55 0.35
C VAL A 57 -1.09 -9.06 -0.22
N CYS A 58 -1.40 -8.80 -1.48
CA CYS A 58 -2.57 -9.36 -2.14
C CYS A 58 -2.60 -10.89 -2.09
N LYS A 59 -1.47 -11.57 -2.30
CA LYS A 59 -1.38 -13.03 -2.20
C LYS A 59 -1.65 -13.55 -0.79
N ILE A 60 -1.08 -12.92 0.23
CA ILE A 60 -1.23 -13.33 1.64
C ILE A 60 -2.71 -13.26 2.05
N TYR A 61 -3.40 -12.20 1.66
CA TYR A 61 -4.79 -11.96 2.05
C TYR A 61 -5.82 -12.45 1.02
N GLY A 62 -5.38 -13.07 -0.08
CA GLY A 62 -6.27 -13.54 -1.15
C GLY A 62 -7.04 -12.43 -1.86
N ILE A 63 -6.46 -11.22 -1.94
CA ILE A 63 -7.05 -10.05 -2.59
C ILE A 63 -6.62 -10.03 -4.07
N SER A 64 -7.54 -9.63 -4.96
CA SER A 64 -7.22 -9.44 -6.37
C SER A 64 -6.33 -8.21 -6.58
N ILE A 65 -5.11 -8.45 -7.05
CA ILE A 65 -4.14 -7.39 -7.36
C ILE A 65 -4.64 -6.45 -8.48
N ASP A 66 -5.38 -6.96 -9.46
CA ASP A 66 -5.89 -6.18 -10.59
C ASP A 66 -6.89 -5.10 -10.15
N ASP A 67 -7.90 -5.48 -9.36
CA ASP A 67 -8.88 -4.56 -8.78
C ASP A 67 -8.21 -3.50 -7.91
N MET A 68 -7.24 -3.92 -7.09
CA MET A 68 -6.52 -3.04 -6.20
C MET A 68 -5.66 -2.03 -6.97
N LEU A 69 -4.97 -2.47 -8.03
CA LEU A 69 -4.20 -1.58 -8.90
C LEU A 69 -5.09 -0.60 -9.66
N LYS A 70 -6.27 -1.01 -10.10
CA LYS A 70 -7.23 -0.12 -10.74
C LYS A 70 -7.68 0.99 -9.80
N ASP A 71 -8.09 0.65 -8.57
CA ASP A 71 -8.56 1.64 -7.59
C ASP A 71 -7.43 2.61 -7.18
N LEU A 72 -6.23 2.08 -6.95
CA LEU A 72 -5.05 2.87 -6.63
C LEU A 72 -4.62 3.81 -7.77
N ASN A 73 -4.54 3.32 -9.01
CA ASN A 73 -4.19 4.18 -10.16
C ASN A 73 -5.29 5.20 -10.47
N LYS A 74 -6.56 4.85 -10.25
CA LYS A 74 -7.68 5.80 -10.39
C LYS A 74 -7.60 6.95 -9.39
N ALA A 75 -7.14 6.69 -8.17
CA ALA A 75 -6.91 7.73 -7.16
C ALA A 75 -5.58 8.48 -7.30
N ALA A 76 -4.64 7.95 -8.09
CA ALA A 76 -3.41 8.64 -8.45
C ALA A 76 -3.60 9.61 -9.63
N SER A 77 -4.69 9.45 -10.39
CA SER A 77 -5.05 10.22 -11.58
C SER A 77 -5.74 11.55 -11.28
#